data_AF-A0A7S1XY75-F1
#
_entry.id   AF-A0A7S1XY75-F1
#
_cell.length_a   1.000
_cell.length_b   1.000
_cell.length_c   1.000
_cell.angle_alpha   90.00
_cell.angle_beta   90.00
_cell.angle_gamma   90.00
#
_symmetry.space_group_name_H-M   'P 1'
#
loop_
_entity.id
_entity.type
_entity.pdbx_description
1 polymer ?
#
loop_
_entity_poly.entity_id
_entity_poly.type
_entity_poly.pdbx_seq_one_letter_code
_entity_poly.pdbx_strand_id
1 'polypeptide(L)'
;NGNKNLLLTGLVVKVYEARERPVMRHVVATPDFNYILIQKTHRGQRKMDISARLAFADMGDIQKGCGGVHTAAKDAQSPTTRRQKSRIKTFLKAQLTEAPDAEKALNFLVDRRGGKQARHFHFVFREEALRDRWFDAITAARELHV
;
A
#
# COMPACT_ATOMS: atom_id res chain seq x y z
N ASN A 1 11.59 -19.40 4.37
CA ASN A 1 11.74 -19.44 2.89
C ASN A 1 10.45 -19.21 2.11
N GLY A 2 9.29 -19.80 2.49
CA GLY A 2 8.02 -19.57 1.78
C GLY A 2 7.62 -18.09 1.66
N ASN A 3 7.76 -17.29 2.72
CA ASN A 3 7.38 -15.87 2.73
C ASN A 3 8.31 -14.96 1.90
N LYS A 4 9.62 -15.29 1.82
CA LYS A 4 10.57 -14.53 0.99
C LYS A 4 10.25 -14.67 -0.50
N ASN A 5 9.93 -15.89 -0.96
CA ASN A 5 9.53 -16.12 -2.35
C ASN A 5 8.24 -15.40 -2.72
N LEU A 6 7.32 -15.23 -1.76
CA LEU A 6 6.05 -14.55 -1.98
C LEU A 6 6.23 -13.06 -2.35
N LEU A 7 7.10 -12.35 -1.63
CA LEU A 7 7.40 -10.95 -1.91
C LEU A 7 8.16 -10.76 -3.24
N LEU A 8 9.09 -11.66 -3.54
CA LEU A 8 9.91 -11.59 -4.77
C LEU A 8 9.12 -11.94 -6.04
N THR A 9 8.15 -12.85 -5.94
CA THR A 9 7.26 -13.17 -7.07
C THR A 9 6.32 -12.00 -7.34
N GLY A 10 5.89 -11.32 -6.28
CA GLY A 10 4.92 -10.24 -6.35
C GLY A 10 3.51 -10.75 -6.64
N LEU A 11 2.55 -9.83 -6.58
CA LEU A 11 1.16 -10.12 -6.96
C LEU A 11 0.38 -8.87 -7.32
N VAL A 12 -0.78 -9.07 -7.94
CA VAL A 12 -1.68 -7.98 -8.30
C VAL A 12 -2.62 -7.69 -7.13
N VAL A 13 -2.50 -6.50 -6.55
CA VAL A 13 -3.40 -5.95 -5.51
C VAL A 13 -4.14 -4.72 -6.01
N LYS A 14 -5.30 -4.45 -5.42
CA LYS A 14 -5.97 -3.16 -5.57
C LYS A 14 -5.28 -2.17 -4.63
N VAL A 15 -4.59 -1.18 -5.20
CA VAL A 15 -3.85 -0.18 -4.44
C VAL A 15 -4.67 1.09 -4.32
N TYR A 16 -4.80 1.56 -3.09
CA TYR A 16 -5.30 2.85 -2.72
C TYR A 16 -4.12 3.68 -2.24
N GLU A 17 -3.81 4.72 -2.98
CA GLU A 17 -2.87 5.75 -2.54
C GLU A 17 -3.68 7.02 -2.21
N ALA A 18 -3.33 7.69 -1.10
CA ALA A 18 -3.99 8.92 -0.71
C ALA A 18 -4.10 9.91 -1.88
N ARG A 19 -5.33 10.36 -2.17
CA ARG A 19 -5.68 11.31 -3.25
C ARG A 19 -5.65 10.73 -4.67
N GLU A 20 -5.46 9.43 -4.84
CA GLU A 20 -5.60 8.73 -6.12
C GLU A 20 -6.86 7.86 -6.17
N ARG A 21 -7.29 7.49 -7.39
CA ARG A 21 -8.33 6.47 -7.56
C ARG A 21 -7.74 5.09 -7.26
N PRO A 22 -8.52 4.13 -6.74
CA PRO A 22 -8.04 2.78 -6.55
C PRO A 22 -7.69 2.14 -7.90
N VAL A 23 -6.54 1.50 -8.02
CA VAL A 23 -6.07 0.87 -9.28
C VAL A 23 -5.43 -0.48 -8.98
N MET A 24 -5.67 -1.47 -9.84
CA MET A 24 -4.96 -2.75 -9.78
C MET A 24 -3.50 -2.54 -10.18
N ARG A 25 -2.57 -2.92 -9.31
CA ARG A 25 -1.12 -2.80 -9.53
C ARG A 25 -0.43 -4.12 -9.20
N HIS A 26 0.61 -4.42 -9.95
CA HIS A 26 1.53 -5.48 -9.55
C HIS A 26 2.47 -4.93 -8.48
N VAL A 27 2.56 -5.58 -7.34
CA VAL A 27 3.38 -5.18 -6.21
C VAL A 27 4.39 -6.28 -5.93
N VAL A 28 5.66 -5.92 -5.86
CA VAL A 28 6.78 -6.89 -5.77
C VAL A 28 7.93 -6.29 -4.99
N ALA A 29 8.62 -7.09 -4.18
CA ALA A 29 9.85 -6.65 -3.50
C ALA A 29 11.07 -6.81 -4.41
N THR A 30 12.07 -5.96 -4.21
CA THR A 30 13.38 -6.12 -4.84
C THR A 30 14.14 -7.31 -4.22
N PRO A 31 15.06 -7.97 -4.95
CA PRO A 31 15.83 -9.12 -4.45
C PRO A 31 16.65 -8.83 -3.18
N ASP A 32 17.08 -7.58 -3.03
CA ASP A 32 17.82 -7.08 -1.88
C ASP A 32 16.91 -6.66 -0.71
N PHE A 33 15.59 -6.81 -0.85
CA PHE A 33 14.57 -6.40 0.11
C PHE A 33 14.64 -4.93 0.53
N ASN A 34 15.32 -4.06 -0.22
CA ASN A 34 15.36 -2.64 0.10
C ASN A 34 14.04 -1.92 -0.20
N TYR A 35 13.32 -2.37 -1.25
CA TYR A 35 12.11 -1.70 -1.71
C TYR A 35 10.97 -2.67 -2.05
N ILE A 36 9.75 -2.22 -1.82
CA ILE A 36 8.55 -2.68 -2.53
C ILE A 36 8.32 -1.76 -3.73
N LEU A 37 8.16 -2.36 -4.92
CA LEU A 37 7.85 -1.69 -6.17
C LEU A 37 6.36 -1.84 -6.47
N ILE A 38 5.68 -0.73 -6.72
CA ILE A 38 4.32 -0.71 -7.28
C ILE A 38 4.44 -0.47 -8.78
N GLN A 39 4.17 -1.50 -9.58
CA GLN A 39 4.33 -1.51 -11.02
C GLN A 39 2.98 -1.34 -11.73
N LYS A 40 2.99 -0.56 -12.82
CA LYS A 40 1.84 -0.46 -13.72
C LYS A 40 1.77 -1.74 -14.56
N THR A 41 0.62 -2.40 -14.54
CA THR A 41 0.32 -3.50 -15.44
C THR A 41 -0.21 -2.94 -16.76
N HIS A 42 0.68 -2.69 -17.72
CA HIS A 42 0.26 -2.35 -19.09
C HIS A 42 0.17 -3.63 -19.93
N ARG A 43 -0.99 -3.91 -20.51
CA ARG A 43 -1.15 -5.01 -21.47
C ARG A 43 -0.22 -4.74 -22.67
N GLY A 44 0.69 -5.67 -22.96
CA GLY A 44 1.51 -5.67 -24.18
C GLY A 44 2.86 -4.94 -24.11
N GLN A 45 3.25 -4.34 -22.98
CA GLN A 45 4.60 -3.78 -22.84
C GLN A 45 5.56 -4.76 -22.16
N ARG A 46 6.75 -4.95 -22.73
CA ARG A 46 7.85 -5.73 -22.11
C ARG A 46 8.48 -5.00 -20.91
N LYS A 47 8.25 -3.69 -20.80
CA LYS A 47 8.80 -2.84 -19.73
C LYS A 47 7.71 -2.54 -18.70
N MET A 48 7.97 -2.89 -17.44
CA MET A 48 7.10 -2.51 -16.33
C MET A 48 7.49 -1.12 -15.81
N ASP A 49 6.57 -0.17 -15.92
CA ASP A 49 6.73 1.16 -15.35
C ASP A 49 6.50 1.13 -13.82
N ILE A 50 7.43 1.72 -13.07
CA ILE A 50 7.35 1.81 -11.61
C ILE A 50 6.57 3.08 -11.24
N SER A 51 5.39 2.91 -10.63
CA SER A 51 4.56 4.00 -10.13
C SER A 51 4.97 4.49 -8.74
N ALA A 52 5.49 3.59 -7.89
CA ALA A 52 6.06 3.95 -6.59
C ALA A 52 7.15 2.96 -6.17
N ARG A 53 8.09 3.45 -5.37
CA ARG A 53 9.08 2.66 -4.64
C ARG A 53 8.89 2.97 -3.15
N LEU A 54 8.67 1.94 -2.35
CA LEU A 54 8.45 2.05 -0.91
C LEU A 54 9.62 1.37 -0.22
N ALA A 55 10.48 2.14 0.44
CA ALA A 55 11.60 1.55 1.17
C ALA A 55 11.07 0.85 2.43
N PHE A 56 11.51 -0.39 2.71
CA PHE A 56 11.10 -1.09 3.93
C PHE A 56 11.53 -0.35 5.19
N ALA A 57 12.73 0.24 5.16
CA ALA A 57 13.27 1.06 6.26
C ALA A 57 12.43 2.32 6.55
N ASP A 58 11.65 2.80 5.58
CA ASP A 58 10.81 3.99 5.74
C ASP A 58 9.33 3.63 6.01
N MET A 59 9.01 2.33 6.17
CA MET A 59 7.66 1.88 6.50
C MET A 59 7.41 2.03 8.00
N GLY A 60 6.36 2.78 8.34
CA GLY A 60 5.78 2.83 9.68
C GLY A 60 5.04 1.54 10.03
N ASP A 61 4.21 1.61 11.06
CA ASP A 61 3.45 0.45 11.52
C ASP A 61 2.51 -0.08 10.43
N ILE A 62 2.55 -1.40 10.25
CA ILE A 62 1.73 -2.12 9.30
C ILE A 62 0.51 -2.63 10.05
N GLN A 63 -0.69 -2.34 9.53
CA GLN A 63 -1.95 -2.69 10.19
C GLN A 63 -2.84 -3.52 9.26
N LYS A 64 -3.28 -4.67 9.77
CA LYS A 64 -4.33 -5.50 9.18
C LYS A 64 -5.69 -4.82 9.32
N GLY A 65 -6.62 -5.08 8.41
CA GLY A 65 -7.99 -4.57 8.51
C GLY A 65 -8.16 -3.18 7.92
N CYS A 66 -9.19 -2.44 8.35
CA CYS A 66 -9.34 -1.00 8.07
C CYS A 66 -8.83 -0.10 9.22
N GLY A 67 -8.07 -0.65 10.18
CA GLY A 67 -7.65 0.07 11.40
C GLY A 67 -6.87 1.36 11.14
N GLY A 68 -6.03 1.40 10.09
CA GLY A 68 -5.22 2.57 9.74
C GLY A 68 -5.96 3.69 9.01
N VAL A 69 -7.24 3.46 8.66
CA VAL A 69 -8.07 4.39 7.87
C VAL A 69 -8.47 5.60 8.70
N HIS A 70 -8.71 5.44 10.02
CA HIS A 70 -9.07 6.55 10.90
C HIS A 70 -7.90 7.52 11.11
N THR A 71 -6.68 7.02 11.14
CA THR A 71 -5.44 7.81 11.28
C THR A 71 -5.14 8.56 9.97
N ALA A 72 -5.19 7.86 8.83
CA ALA A 72 -5.01 8.46 7.50
C ALA A 72 -6.06 9.53 7.16
N ALA A 73 -7.30 9.32 7.60
CA ALA A 73 -8.39 10.28 7.44
C ALA A 73 -8.13 11.56 8.21
N LYS A 74 -7.64 11.46 9.46
CA LYS A 74 -7.29 12.60 10.30
C LYS A 74 -6.10 13.37 9.73
N ASP A 75 -5.08 12.69 9.22
CA ASP A 75 -3.91 13.36 8.63
C ASP A 75 -4.22 14.03 7.27
N ALA A 76 -5.22 13.52 6.54
CA ALA A 76 -5.70 14.12 5.30
C ALA A 76 -6.63 15.34 5.50
N GLN A 77 -7.01 15.71 6.73
CA GLN A 77 -8.05 16.72 7.03
C GLN A 77 -7.65 18.19 6.82
N SER A 78 -6.49 18.48 6.24
CA SER A 78 -6.17 19.84 5.77
C SER A 78 -6.19 19.98 4.23
N PRO A 79 -7.33 19.75 3.52
CA PRO A 79 -7.40 19.96 2.08
C PRO A 79 -7.58 21.44 1.73
N THR A 80 -6.61 22.00 1.00
CA THR A 80 -6.62 23.40 0.56
C THR A 80 -7.46 23.65 -0.70
N THR A 81 -7.91 22.60 -1.41
CA THR A 81 -8.67 22.75 -2.68
C THR A 81 -9.93 21.89 -2.77
N ARG A 82 -10.94 22.37 -3.53
CA ARG A 82 -12.22 21.67 -3.78
C ARG A 82 -12.03 20.29 -4.43
N ARG A 83 -11.01 20.13 -5.30
CA ARG A 83 -10.64 18.85 -5.94
C ARG A 83 -10.07 17.84 -4.94
N GLN A 84 -9.26 18.30 -3.98
CA GLN A 84 -8.75 17.47 -2.89
C GLN A 84 -9.88 17.01 -1.96
N LYS A 85 -10.80 17.92 -1.58
CA LYS A 85 -11.99 17.57 -0.79
C LYS A 85 -12.83 16.47 -1.44
N SER A 86 -13.07 16.58 -2.75
CA SER A 86 -13.81 15.54 -3.50
C SER A 86 -13.08 14.19 -3.51
N ARG A 87 -11.76 14.18 -3.71
CA ARG A 87 -10.97 12.94 -3.73
C ARG A 87 -10.85 12.29 -2.36
N ILE A 88 -10.70 13.08 -1.30
CA ILE A 88 -10.72 12.59 0.09
C ILE A 88 -12.10 12.02 0.41
N LYS A 89 -13.19 12.69 0.01
CA LYS A 89 -14.54 12.13 0.16
C LYS A 89 -14.68 10.80 -0.57
N THR A 90 -14.14 10.66 -1.78
CA THR A 90 -14.13 9.38 -2.51
C THR A 90 -13.25 8.33 -1.83
N PHE A 91 -12.07 8.70 -1.32
CA PHE A 91 -11.17 7.81 -0.59
C PHE A 91 -11.84 7.30 0.69
N LEU A 92 -12.32 8.20 1.56
CA LEU A 92 -13.02 7.85 2.80
C LEU A 92 -14.29 7.04 2.52
N LYS A 93 -15.07 7.41 1.50
CA LYS A 93 -16.25 6.64 1.10
C LYS A 93 -15.86 5.25 0.61
N ALA A 94 -14.91 5.10 -0.32
CA ALA A 94 -14.50 3.78 -0.80
C ALA A 94 -13.98 2.89 0.34
N GLN A 95 -13.26 3.47 1.30
CA GLN A 95 -12.73 2.77 2.47
C GLN A 95 -13.81 2.36 3.49
N LEU A 96 -14.85 3.19 3.68
CA LEU A 96 -15.97 2.91 4.60
C LEU A 96 -17.08 2.05 3.97
N THR A 97 -17.20 2.04 2.63
CA THR A 97 -18.24 1.27 1.92
C THR A 97 -17.75 -0.13 1.53
N GLU A 98 -16.42 -0.38 1.52
CA GLU A 98 -15.81 -1.70 1.31
C GLU A 98 -15.55 -2.45 2.64
N ALA A 99 -16.43 -2.26 3.64
CA ALA A 99 -16.42 -3.03 4.89
C ALA A 99 -16.25 -4.56 4.70
N PRO A 100 -16.85 -5.25 3.70
CA PRO A 100 -16.61 -6.69 3.48
C PRO A 100 -15.19 -7.04 2.99
N ASP A 101 -14.41 -6.08 2.51
CA ASP A 101 -13.02 -6.30 2.09
C ASP A 101 -11.99 -5.77 3.11
N ALA A 102 -12.46 -5.25 4.26
CA ALA A 102 -11.60 -4.78 5.33
C ALA A 102 -10.64 -5.87 5.82
N GLU A 103 -11.13 -7.10 5.98
CA GLU A 103 -10.33 -8.27 6.37
C GLU A 103 -9.22 -8.59 5.35
N LYS A 104 -9.41 -8.21 4.08
CA LYS A 104 -8.43 -8.40 3.01
C LYS A 104 -7.48 -7.21 2.87
N ALA A 105 -7.61 -6.19 3.71
CA ALA A 105 -6.81 -4.99 3.61
C ALA A 105 -5.55 -5.02 4.49
N LEU A 106 -4.53 -4.35 3.98
CA LEU A 106 -3.28 -4.01 4.65
C LEU A 106 -3.02 -2.52 4.50
N ASN A 107 -2.78 -1.84 5.62
CA ASN A 107 -2.47 -0.41 5.66
C ASN A 107 -1.08 -0.21 6.19
N PHE A 108 -0.38 0.78 5.65
CA PHE A 108 0.86 1.24 6.23
C PHE A 108 1.17 2.66 5.77
N LEU A 109 1.95 3.32 6.60
CA LEU A 109 2.54 4.62 6.35
C LEU A 109 3.93 4.45 5.76
N VAL A 110 4.26 5.23 4.75
CA VAL A 110 5.62 5.30 4.21
C VAL A 110 6.09 6.73 4.32
N ASP A 111 7.06 6.94 5.20
CA ASP A 111 7.75 8.21 5.31
C ASP A 111 8.67 8.40 4.11
N ARG A 112 8.83 9.66 3.69
CA ARG A 112 9.83 9.97 2.66
C ARG A 112 10.99 10.64 3.36
N ARG A 113 12.18 10.04 3.30
CA ARG A 113 13.42 10.69 3.77
C ARG A 113 13.49 12.14 3.27
N GLY A 114 13.75 13.07 4.18
CA GLY A 114 13.83 14.50 3.91
C GLY A 114 12.58 15.33 4.23
N GLY A 115 11.78 14.92 5.22
CA GLY A 115 10.70 15.76 5.80
C GLY A 115 9.49 16.00 4.89
N LYS A 116 9.35 15.23 3.80
CA LYS A 116 8.17 15.31 2.93
C LYS A 116 7.05 14.42 3.48
N GLN A 117 5.81 14.89 3.34
CA GLN A 117 4.58 14.27 3.83
C GLN A 117 4.57 12.74 3.65
N ALA A 118 4.28 12.03 4.74
CA ALA A 118 4.06 10.60 4.75
C ALA A 118 2.96 10.21 3.75
N ARG A 119 3.15 9.10 3.04
CA ARG A 119 2.16 8.55 2.09
C ARG A 119 1.48 7.36 2.72
N HIS A 120 0.15 7.40 2.78
CA HIS A 120 -0.65 6.25 3.17
C HIS A 120 -0.90 5.35 1.96
N PHE A 121 -0.60 4.07 2.13
CA PHE A 121 -0.95 3.01 1.20
C PHE A 121 -1.94 2.07 1.86
N HIS A 122 -2.95 1.69 1.07
CA HIS A 122 -3.90 0.67 1.46
C HIS A 122 -4.00 -0.35 0.33
N PHE A 123 -3.60 -1.58 0.62
CA PHE A 123 -3.60 -2.70 -0.32
C PHE A 123 -4.75 -3.62 0.02
N VAL A 124 -5.65 -3.83 -0.95
CA VAL A 124 -6.71 -4.83 -0.83
C VAL A 124 -6.32 -6.05 -1.66
N PHE A 125 -6.21 -7.18 -0.96
CA PHE A 125 -5.85 -8.47 -1.51
C PHE A 125 -7.09 -9.22 -1.98
N ARG A 126 -6.88 -10.26 -2.81
CA ARG A 126 -7.98 -11.13 -3.26
C ARG A 126 -8.58 -11.95 -2.12
N GLU A 127 -7.74 -12.38 -1.19
CA GLU A 127 -8.05 -13.30 -0.10
C GLU A 127 -7.37 -12.83 1.19
N GLU A 128 -8.01 -13.07 2.33
CA GLU A 128 -7.46 -12.72 3.64
C GLU A 128 -6.17 -13.49 3.95
N ALA A 129 -6.14 -14.79 3.67
CA ALA A 129 -4.94 -15.61 3.86
C ALA A 129 -3.74 -15.05 3.08
N LEU A 130 -3.97 -14.45 1.91
CA LEU A 130 -2.93 -13.80 1.12
C LEU A 130 -2.45 -12.50 1.76
N ARG A 131 -3.38 -11.69 2.31
CA ARG A 131 -3.08 -10.50 3.12
C ARG A 131 -2.21 -10.88 4.31
N ASP A 132 -2.56 -11.93 5.05
CA ASP A 132 -1.81 -12.37 6.23
C ASP A 132 -0.38 -12.78 5.91
N ARG A 133 -0.20 -13.63 4.89
CA ARG A 133 1.15 -14.01 4.45
C ARG A 133 1.98 -12.80 3.98
N TRP A 134 1.33 -11.81 3.35
CA TRP A 134 2.00 -10.57 2.96
C TRP A 134 2.37 -9.70 4.14
N PHE A 135 1.47 -9.56 5.12
CA PHE A 135 1.77 -8.87 6.38
C PHE A 135 3.00 -9.50 7.05
N ASP A 136 2.99 -10.82 7.27
CA ASP A 136 4.10 -11.52 7.94
C ASP A 136 5.41 -11.34 7.16
N ALA A 137 5.34 -11.41 5.83
CA ALA A 137 6.52 -11.26 4.98
C ALA A 137 7.09 -9.82 5.00
N ILE A 138 6.23 -8.79 4.95
CA ILE A 138 6.68 -7.39 4.98
C ILE A 138 7.24 -7.06 6.36
N THR A 139 6.59 -7.50 7.44
CA THR A 139 7.08 -7.30 8.81
C THR A 139 8.44 -7.95 9.00
N ALA A 140 8.60 -9.22 8.59
CA ALA A 140 9.90 -9.91 8.66
C ALA A 140 10.98 -9.25 7.79
N ALA A 141 10.61 -8.70 6.62
CA ALA A 141 11.56 -7.96 5.79
C ALA A 141 11.99 -6.66 6.47
N ARG A 142 11.05 -5.90 7.05
CA ARG A 142 11.33 -4.66 7.78
C ARG A 142 12.28 -4.90 8.96
N GLU A 143 12.08 -5.96 9.73
CA GLU A 143 12.96 -6.33 10.86
C GLU A 143 14.42 -6.60 10.44
N LEU A 144 14.69 -6.97 9.19
CA LEU A 144 16.07 -7.15 8.69
C LEU A 144 16.78 -5.82 8.41
N HIS A 145 16.03 -4.71 8.32
CA HIS A 145 16.53 -3.38 8.00
C HIS A 145 16.51 -2.42 9.20
N VAL A 146 15.89 -2.83 10.32
CA VAL A 146 15.97 -2.17 11.63
C VAL A 146 17.21 -2.70 12.35
#